data_AF-A0A443Q6Q7-F1
#
_entry.id   AF-A0A443Q6Q7-F1
#
_cell.length_a   1.000
_cell.length_b   1.000
_cell.length_c   1.000
_cell.angle_alpha   90.00
_cell.angle_beta   90.00
_cell.angle_gamma   90.00
#
_symmetry.space_group_name_H-M   'P 1'
#
loop_
_entity.id
_entity.type
_entity.pdbx_description
1 polymer ?
#
loop_
_entity_poly.entity_id
_entity_poly.type
_entity_poly.pdbx_seq_one_letter_code
_entity_poly.pdbx_strand_id
1 'polypeptide(L)'
;ENDIVISGIAGRFPLCENSEEFWRRLISGEDLSSTTNDERWPVGFLGLPARTRRIKKIEKFDAEFFNKSKVECDSMDPQYRILIEVVYEAIYDSGITNE
;
A
#
# COMPACT_ATOMS: atom_id res chain seq x y z
N GLU A 1 3.94 -21.83 28.24
CA GLU A 1 3.59 -20.50 27.71
C GLU A 1 3.72 -20.57 26.20
N ASN A 2 2.82 -19.94 25.46
CA ASN A 2 2.90 -19.85 24.01
C ASN A 2 3.41 -18.45 23.66
N ASP A 3 4.60 -18.39 23.06
CA ASP A 3 5.17 -17.14 22.60
C ASP A 3 4.42 -16.62 21.36
N ILE A 4 4.29 -15.30 21.27
CA ILE A 4 3.69 -14.62 20.12
C ILE A 4 4.83 -14.17 19.19
N VAL A 5 4.74 -14.55 17.92
CA VAL A 5 5.74 -14.22 16.90
C VAL A 5 5.11 -13.43 15.75
N ILE A 6 5.93 -12.60 15.10
CA ILE A 6 5.57 -12.00 13.81
C ILE A 6 6.03 -12.98 12.73
N SER A 7 5.08 -13.63 12.06
CA SER A 7 5.37 -14.64 11.06
C SER A 7 5.50 -14.08 9.64
N GLY A 8 4.91 -12.92 9.34
CA GLY A 8 5.03 -12.28 8.02
C GLY A 8 4.65 -10.79 8.06
N ILE A 9 5.13 -10.05 7.07
CA ILE A 9 4.95 -8.60 6.94
C ILE A 9 4.78 -8.18 5.48
N ALA A 10 3.77 -7.36 5.21
CA ALA A 10 3.59 -6.69 3.93
C ALA A 10 3.07 -5.27 4.13
N GLY A 11 3.22 -4.41 3.11
CA GLY A 11 2.75 -3.04 3.20
C GLY A 11 2.94 -2.24 1.92
N ARG A 12 2.20 -1.13 1.87
CA ARG A 12 2.35 -0.07 0.86
C ARG A 12 2.84 1.19 1.55
N PHE A 13 3.85 1.84 0.98
CA PHE A 13 4.50 3.00 1.58
C PHE A 13 4.62 4.14 0.56
N PRO A 14 4.88 5.38 1.01
CA PRO A 14 5.12 6.48 0.10
C PRO A 14 6.24 6.14 -0.89
N LEU A 15 5.97 6.33 -2.18
CA LEU A 15 6.86 6.00 -3.29
C LEU A 15 7.28 4.52 -3.42
N CYS A 16 6.76 3.60 -2.60
CA CYS A 16 7.14 2.18 -2.62
C CYS A 16 5.93 1.29 -2.86
N GLU A 17 6.06 0.33 -3.77
CA GLU A 17 4.99 -0.62 -4.10
C GLU A 17 4.95 -1.82 -3.15
N ASN A 18 6.01 -2.09 -2.39
CA ASN A 18 6.07 -3.17 -1.41
C ASN A 18 7.11 -2.89 -0.30
N SER A 19 7.14 -3.77 0.71
CA SER A 19 8.06 -3.71 1.85
C SER A 19 9.53 -3.80 1.44
N GLU A 20 9.86 -4.52 0.37
CA GLU A 20 11.25 -4.69 -0.10
C GLU A 20 11.79 -3.40 -0.74
N GLU A 21 10.98 -2.73 -1.58
CA GLU A 21 11.31 -1.42 -2.11
C GLU A 21 11.45 -0.40 -0.98
N PHE A 22 10.56 -0.45 0.01
CA PHE A 22 10.65 0.40 1.18
C PHE A 22 11.96 0.18 1.95
N TRP A 23 12.34 -1.08 2.21
CA TRP A 23 13.60 -1.42 2.86
C TRP A 23 14.81 -0.86 2.11
N ARG A 24 14.89 -1.09 0.80
CA ARG A 24 16.00 -0.61 -0.03
C ARG A 24 16.13 0.92 0.03
N ARG A 25 15.02 1.65 -0.06
CA ARG A 25 15.02 3.12 -0.03
C ARG A 25 15.29 3.66 1.37
N LEU A 26 14.86 2.95 2.40
CA LEU A 26 15.15 3.29 3.79
C LEU A 26 16.65 3.19 4.06
N ILE A 27 17.31 2.12 3.60
CA ILE A 27 18.74 1.91 3.81
C ILE A 27 19.60 2.90 3.00
N SER A 28 19.11 3.38 1.85
CA SER A 28 19.78 4.40 1.04
C SER A 28 19.59 5.82 1.60
N GLY A 29 18.75 6.01 2.61
CA GLY A 29 18.46 7.32 3.21
C GLY A 29 17.63 8.23 2.31
N GLU A 30 16.82 7.66 1.41
CA GLU A 30 15.97 8.43 0.50
C GLU A 30 14.82 9.16 1.22
N ASP A 31 14.56 10.41 0.81
CA ASP A 31 13.41 11.18 1.28
C ASP A 31 12.11 10.76 0.57
N LEU A 32 11.31 9.93 1.25
CA LEU A 32 10.00 9.46 0.78
C LEU A 32 8.85 10.47 1.00
N SER A 33 9.14 11.67 1.52
CA SER A 33 8.14 12.73 1.76
C SER A 33 7.91 13.67 0.58
N SER A 34 8.66 13.48 -0.50
CA SER A 34 8.83 14.45 -1.58
C SER A 34 7.76 14.40 -2.69
N THR A 35 6.54 13.92 -2.40
CA THR A 35 5.47 13.97 -3.42
C THR A 35 4.84 15.36 -3.48
N THR A 36 5.18 16.09 -4.55
CA THR A 36 4.60 17.40 -4.90
C THR A 36 3.98 17.28 -6.29
N ASN A 37 2.78 16.69 -6.37
CA ASN A 37 2.05 16.56 -7.63
C ASN A 37 0.55 16.83 -7.42
N ASP A 38 -0.16 17.12 -8.50
CA ASP A 38 -1.58 17.50 -8.48
C ASP A 38 -2.53 16.29 -8.61
N GLU A 39 -2.02 15.05 -8.50
CA GLU A 39 -2.79 13.81 -8.75
C GLU A 39 -4.02 13.61 -7.85
N ARG A 40 -4.04 14.20 -6.66
CA ARG A 40 -5.17 14.12 -5.72
C ARG A 40 -5.92 15.44 -5.63
N TRP A 41 -5.16 16.51 -5.46
CA TRP A 41 -5.64 17.89 -5.43
C TRP A 41 -4.46 18.81 -5.80
N PRO A 42 -4.74 20.03 -6.27
CA PRO A 42 -3.71 21.01 -6.59
C PRO A 42 -2.77 21.29 -5.41
N VAL A 43 -1.48 21.45 -5.66
CA VAL A 43 -0.51 21.86 -4.64
C VAL A 43 -0.94 23.17 -3.99
N GLY A 44 -0.96 23.21 -2.66
CA GLY A 44 -1.41 24.40 -1.91
C GLY A 44 -2.93 24.55 -1.78
N PHE A 45 -3.72 23.55 -2.21
CA PHE A 45 -5.17 23.54 -2.05
C PHE A 45 -5.57 23.88 -0.60
N LEU A 46 -6.37 24.92 -0.42
CA LEU A 46 -6.81 25.43 0.88
C LEU A 46 -5.68 25.75 1.88
N GLY A 47 -4.49 26.11 1.39
CA GLY A 47 -3.33 26.39 2.24
C GLY A 47 -2.65 25.14 2.80
N LEU A 48 -2.98 23.95 2.29
CA LEU A 48 -2.31 22.71 2.67
C LEU A 48 -0.82 22.75 2.29
N PRO A 49 0.07 22.11 3.07
CA PRO A 49 1.47 21.97 2.71
C PRO A 49 1.66 21.33 1.33
N ALA A 50 2.63 21.85 0.57
CA ALA A 50 2.92 21.34 -0.77
C ALA A 50 3.45 19.90 -0.76
N ARG A 51 4.18 19.52 0.31
CA ARG A 51 4.74 18.18 0.47
C ARG A 51 3.77 17.27 1.20
N THR A 52 3.46 16.13 0.58
CA THR A 52 2.62 15.10 1.18
C THR A 52 3.21 13.72 0.92
N ARG A 53 2.86 12.77 1.78
CA ARG A 53 3.24 11.35 1.64
C ARG A 53 2.11 10.61 0.95
N ARG A 54 2.34 10.07 -0.24
CA ARG A 54 1.29 9.44 -1.04
C ARG A 54 1.67 8.01 -1.44
N ILE A 55 0.73 7.09 -1.23
CA ILE A 55 0.80 5.74 -1.78
C ILE A 55 0.54 5.83 -3.29
N LYS A 56 1.38 5.14 -4.07
CA LYS A 56 1.24 5.04 -5.53
C LYS A 56 0.03 4.18 -5.88
N LYS A 57 -0.60 4.46 -7.02
CA LYS A 57 -1.51 3.52 -7.70
C LYS A 57 -2.73 3.06 -6.87
N ILE A 58 -3.36 3.93 -6.06
CA ILE A 58 -4.52 3.57 -5.22
C ILE A 58 -5.76 3.11 -6.02
N GLU A 59 -5.76 3.42 -7.31
CA GLU A 59 -6.77 3.00 -8.28
C GLU A 59 -6.62 1.55 -8.73
N LYS A 60 -5.46 0.91 -8.47
CA LYS A 60 -5.21 -0.48 -8.81
C LYS A 60 -5.80 -1.43 -7.78
N PHE A 61 -6.34 -2.53 -8.29
CA PHE A 61 -6.85 -3.64 -7.51
C PHE A 61 -7.06 -4.88 -8.40
N ASP A 62 -6.61 -6.06 -7.97
CA ASP A 62 -6.85 -7.32 -8.68
C ASP A 62 -8.26 -7.88 -8.40
N ALA A 63 -9.26 -7.31 -9.10
CA ALA A 63 -10.66 -7.68 -8.90
C ALA A 63 -10.95 -9.17 -9.18
N GLU A 64 -10.31 -9.76 -10.19
CA GLU A 64 -10.55 -11.15 -10.59
C GLU A 64 -10.02 -12.12 -9.53
N PHE A 65 -8.82 -11.88 -9.01
CA PHE A 65 -8.23 -12.68 -7.95
C PHE A 65 -9.11 -12.72 -6.69
N PHE A 66 -9.69 -11.59 -6.31
CA PHE A 66 -10.58 -11.49 -5.14
C PHE A 66 -12.06 -11.76 -5.45
N ASN A 67 -12.37 -12.27 -6.66
CA ASN A 67 -13.72 -12.61 -7.10
C ASN A 67 -14.72 -11.44 -6.95
N LYS A 68 -14.30 -10.23 -7.33
CA LYS A 68 -15.10 -9.00 -7.29
C LYS A 68 -15.39 -8.49 -8.68
N SER A 69 -16.56 -7.88 -8.85
CA SER A 69 -16.90 -7.22 -10.11
C SER A 69 -16.24 -5.84 -10.21
N LYS A 70 -15.98 -5.36 -11.43
CA LYS A 70 -15.41 -4.01 -11.65
C LYS A 70 -16.28 -2.91 -11.03
N VAL A 71 -17.60 -3.01 -11.17
CA VAL A 71 -18.56 -2.02 -10.64
C VAL A 71 -18.50 -1.95 -9.12
N GLU A 72 -18.39 -3.10 -8.45
CA GLU A 72 -18.20 -3.16 -7.01
C GLU A 72 -16.87 -2.49 -6.63
N CYS A 73 -15.79 -2.83 -7.33
CA CYS A 73 -14.45 -2.31 -7.07
C CYS A 73 -14.38 -0.79 -7.19
N ASP A 74 -15.04 -0.19 -8.18
CA ASP A 74 -15.06 1.26 -8.38
C ASP A 74 -15.72 2.01 -7.20
N SER A 75 -16.62 1.35 -6.48
CA SER A 75 -17.30 1.91 -5.30
C SER A 75 -16.60 1.62 -3.97
N MET A 76 -15.58 0.76 -3.96
CA MET A 76 -14.86 0.38 -2.74
C MET A 76 -13.88 1.47 -2.31
N ASP A 77 -13.75 1.65 -0.99
CA ASP A 77 -12.68 2.48 -0.42
C ASP A 77 -11.31 1.93 -0.88
N PRO A 78 -10.45 2.77 -1.48
CA PRO A 78 -9.10 2.37 -1.88
C PRO A 78 -8.29 1.73 -0.76
N GLN A 79 -8.48 2.14 0.50
CA GLN A 79 -7.81 1.55 1.65
C GLN A 79 -8.20 0.08 1.83
N TYR A 80 -9.47 -0.26 1.62
CA TYR A 80 -9.92 -1.65 1.73
C TYR A 80 -9.36 -2.51 0.60
N ARG A 81 -9.34 -2.00 -0.65
CA ARG A 81 -8.74 -2.69 -1.80
C ARG A 81 -7.25 -2.97 -1.59
N ILE A 82 -6.51 -1.98 -1.10
CA ILE A 82 -5.08 -2.15 -0.76
C ILE A 82 -4.92 -3.14 0.40
N LEU A 83 -5.74 -3.04 1.44
CA LEU A 83 -5.60 -3.87 2.63
C LEU A 83 -5.73 -5.36 2.31
N ILE A 84 -6.70 -5.75 1.49
CA ILE A 84 -6.91 -7.18 1.18
C ILE A 84 -5.77 -7.78 0.33
N GLU A 85 -5.17 -6.99 -0.57
CA GLU A 85 -3.92 -7.37 -1.25
C GLU A 85 -2.77 -7.53 -0.25
N VAL A 86 -2.57 -6.54 0.63
CA VAL A 86 -1.50 -6.56 1.63
C VAL A 86 -1.66 -7.72 2.62
N VAL A 87 -2.88 -8.06 3.02
CA VAL A 87 -3.14 -9.22 3.89
C VAL A 87 -2.73 -10.51 3.19
N TYR A 88 -3.08 -10.66 1.91
CA TYR A 88 -2.67 -11.83 1.13
C TYR A 88 -1.14 -11.93 1.03
N GLU A 89 -0.48 -10.81 0.73
CA GLU A 89 0.99 -10.73 0.70
C GLU A 89 1.64 -11.06 2.04
N ALA A 90 1.07 -10.60 3.16
CA ALA A 90 1.61 -10.89 4.50
C ALA A 90 1.48 -12.37 4.87
N ILE A 91 0.39 -13.02 4.46
CA ILE A 91 0.21 -14.47 4.60
C ILE A 91 1.25 -15.19 3.73
N TYR A 92 1.43 -14.75 2.48
CA TYR A 92 2.43 -15.33 1.58
C TYR A 92 3.86 -15.17 2.11
N ASP A 93 4.22 -14.00 2.62
CA ASP A 93 5.53 -13.72 3.25
C ASP A 93 5.79 -14.64 4.45
N SER A 94 4.73 -15.03 5.18
CA SER A 94 4.87 -15.97 6.29
C SER A 94 5.19 -17.40 5.88
N GLY A 95 5.16 -17.72 4.58
CA GLY A 95 5.34 -19.08 4.07
C GLY A 95 4.20 -20.03 4.42
N ILE A 96 3.10 -19.51 4.97
CA ILE A 96 1.89 -20.30 5.25
C ILE A 96 1.11 -20.45 3.94
N THR A 97 1.07 -21.66 3.41
CA THR A 97 0.20 -22.03 2.29
C THR A 97 -1.08 -22.67 2.82
N ASN A 98 -2.20 -22.41 2.15
CA ASN A 98 -3.45 -23.13 2.41
C ASN A 98 -3.32 -24.56 1.85
N GLU A 99 -2.74 -25.46 2.66
CA GLU A 99 -3.03 -26.91 2.60
C GLU A 99 -4.07 -27.27 3.66
#